data_AF-A0A455WCW9-F1
#
_entry.id   AF-A0A455WCW9-F1
#
_cell.length_a   1.000
_cell.length_b   1.000
_cell.length_c   1.000
_cell.angle_alpha   90.00
_cell.angle_beta   90.00
_cell.angle_gamma   90.00
#
_symmetry.space_group_name_H-M   'P 1'
#
loop_
_entity.id
_entity.type
_entity.pdbx_description
1 polymer ?
#
loop_
_entity_poly.entity_id
_entity_poly.type
_entity_poly.pdbx_seq_one_letter_code
_entity_poly.pdbx_strand_id
1 'polypeptide(L)'
;MKVTIIGAGIMGATFAILAKELAPELDVTILERLDRAGAGNSWAFNNAGTGHEANCELNYTPVDEEVISVEKALKIHAQFNVAKQFWAYLA
;
A
#
# COMPACT_ATOMS: atom_id res chain seq x y z
N MET A 1 11.88 20.28 -9.61
CA MET A 1 12.71 19.06 -9.68
C MET A 1 11.91 17.98 -10.41
N LYS A 2 12.55 17.12 -11.22
CA LYS A 2 11.85 16.02 -11.91
C LYS A 2 11.98 14.73 -11.10
N VAL A 3 10.86 14.05 -10.89
CA VAL A 3 10.79 12.76 -10.18
C VAL A 3 10.17 11.74 -11.10
N THR A 4 10.85 10.62 -11.32
CA THR A 4 10.33 9.49 -12.09
C THR A 4 10.07 8.33 -11.17
N ILE A 5 8.83 7.83 -11.19
CA ILE A 5 8.37 6.69 -10.40
C ILE A 5 8.14 5.52 -11.36
N ILE A 6 8.78 4.39 -11.07
CA ILE A 6 8.63 3.16 -11.86
C ILE A 6 7.60 2.26 -11.17
N GLY A 7 6.47 2.03 -11.84
CA GLY A 7 5.32 1.28 -11.36
C GLY A 7 4.16 2.19 -10.95
N ALA A 8 3.02 2.01 -11.60
CA ALA A 8 1.74 2.65 -11.27
C ALA A 8 0.88 1.75 -10.35
N GLY A 9 1.52 1.00 -9.46
CA GLY A 9 0.88 0.27 -8.37
C GLY A 9 0.55 1.17 -7.18
N ILE A 10 -0.07 0.60 -6.14
CA ILE A 10 -0.53 1.36 -4.96
C ILE A 10 0.61 2.11 -4.27
N MET A 11 1.81 1.50 -4.20
CA MET A 11 2.98 2.14 -3.60
C MET A 11 3.44 3.37 -4.39
N GLY A 12 3.57 3.23 -5.71
CA GLY A 12 3.99 4.31 -6.60
C GLY A 12 2.99 5.47 -6.64
N ALA A 13 1.70 5.15 -6.72
CA ALA A 13 0.62 6.14 -6.69
C ALA A 13 0.57 6.88 -5.34
N THR A 14 0.64 6.16 -4.22
CA THR A 14 0.65 6.79 -2.88
C THR A 14 1.84 7.74 -2.73
N PHE A 15 3.04 7.31 -3.14
CA PHE A 15 4.23 8.14 -3.06
C PHE A 15 4.14 9.38 -3.96
N ALA A 16 3.63 9.24 -5.18
CA ALA A 16 3.43 10.36 -6.09
C ALA A 16 2.53 11.45 -5.47
N ILE A 17 1.44 11.04 -4.83
CA ILE A 17 0.51 11.96 -4.19
C ILE A 17 1.16 12.61 -2.97
N LEU A 18 1.78 11.83 -2.08
CA LEU A 18 2.51 12.37 -0.92
C LEU A 18 3.57 13.40 -1.34
N ALA A 19 4.31 13.14 -2.41
CA ALA A 19 5.31 14.06 -2.94
C ALA A 19 4.66 15.37 -3.42
N LYS A 20 3.50 15.31 -4.08
CA LYS A 20 2.77 16.49 -4.56
C LYS A 20 2.10 17.28 -3.44
N GLU A 21 1.61 16.61 -2.40
CA GLU A 21 1.07 17.27 -1.21
C GLU A 21 2.15 18.06 -0.45
N LEU A 22 3.37 17.51 -0.37
CA LEU A 22 4.50 18.18 0.31
C LEU A 22 5.19 19.24 -0.57
N ALA A 23 5.25 19.01 -1.88
CA ALA A 23 5.98 19.85 -2.82
C ALA A 23 5.21 19.93 -4.17
N PRO A 24 4.21 20.83 -4.26
CA PRO A 24 3.33 20.94 -5.43
C PRO A 24 4.04 21.29 -6.73
N GLU A 25 5.25 21.84 -6.68
CA GLU A 25 6.07 22.21 -7.83
C GLU A 25 6.83 21.03 -8.46
N LEU A 26 6.80 19.85 -7.84
CA LEU A 26 7.43 18.65 -8.41
C LEU A 26 6.75 18.26 -9.73
N ASP A 27 7.59 17.99 -10.72
CA ASP A 27 7.23 17.41 -12.01
C ASP A 27 7.37 15.89 -11.89
N VAL A 28 6.24 15.21 -11.69
CA VAL A 28 6.17 13.78 -11.40
C VAL A 28 5.73 13.01 -12.64
N THR A 29 6.57 12.09 -13.09
CA THR A 29 6.26 11.13 -14.16
C THR A 29 6.16 9.74 -13.58
N ILE A 30 5.05 9.03 -13.83
CA ILE A 30 4.89 7.62 -13.45
C ILE A 30 4.95 6.78 -14.72
N LEU A 31 5.82 5.76 -14.72
CA LEU A 31 5.98 4.81 -15.82
C LEU A 31 5.45 3.44 -15.41
N GLU A 32 4.58 2.84 -16.20
CA GLU A 32 4.01 1.52 -15.97
C GLU A 32 4.29 0.61 -17.17
N ARG A 33 4.61 -0.65 -16.89
CA ARG A 33 4.88 -1.68 -17.90
C ARG A 33 3.60 -2.38 -18.34
N LEU A 34 2.67 -2.60 -17.42
CA LEU A 34 1.41 -3.30 -17.67
C LEU A 34 0.40 -2.42 -18.40
N ASP A 35 -0.61 -3.04 -19.01
CA ASP A 35 -1.60 -2.36 -19.86
C ASP A 35 -2.47 -1.32 -19.09
N ARG A 36 -2.51 -1.41 -17.76
CA ARG A 36 -3.21 -0.45 -16.90
C ARG A 36 -2.52 -0.30 -15.55
N ALA A 37 -2.72 0.85 -14.93
CA ALA A 37 -2.29 1.10 -13.57
C ALA A 37 -2.85 0.06 -12.59
N GLY A 38 -2.03 -0.37 -11.64
CA GLY A 38 -2.42 -1.32 -10.61
C GLY A 38 -2.72 -2.74 -11.08
N ALA A 39 -2.46 -3.12 -12.34
CA ALA A 39 -2.83 -4.44 -12.87
C ALA A 39 -2.13 -5.64 -12.20
N GLY A 40 -1.00 -5.43 -11.52
CA GLY A 40 -0.27 -6.48 -10.80
C GLY A 40 -0.86 -6.77 -9.42
N ASN A 41 0.01 -6.97 -8.41
CA ASN A 41 -0.38 -7.25 -7.03
C ASN A 41 -1.09 -6.09 -6.31
N SER A 42 -1.14 -4.90 -6.93
CA SER A 42 -1.91 -3.76 -6.43
C SER A 42 -3.39 -3.85 -6.80
N TRP A 43 -3.80 -4.75 -7.70
CA TRP A 43 -5.19 -4.91 -8.06
C TRP A 43 -5.97 -5.48 -6.87
N ALA A 44 -7.19 -5.01 -6.65
CA ALA A 44 -8.01 -5.41 -5.51
C ALA A 44 -8.19 -6.94 -5.41
N PHE A 45 -8.23 -7.65 -6.55
CA PHE A 45 -8.36 -9.11 -6.61
C PHE A 45 -7.03 -9.88 -6.57
N ASN A 46 -5.89 -9.19 -6.70
CA ASN A 46 -4.56 -9.81 -6.66
C ASN A 46 -3.81 -9.51 -5.37
N ASN A 47 -4.29 -8.59 -4.53
CA ASN A 47 -3.63 -8.26 -3.28
C ASN A 47 -3.98 -9.30 -2.20
N ALA A 48 -2.95 -9.88 -1.58
CA ALA A 48 -3.15 -10.90 -0.55
C ALA A 48 -3.51 -10.31 0.83
N GLY A 49 -2.96 -9.13 1.16
CA GLY A 49 -2.97 -8.60 2.54
C GLY A 49 -3.91 -7.43 2.83
N THR A 50 -4.24 -6.60 1.84
CA THR A 50 -4.96 -5.32 2.07
C THR A 50 -6.48 -5.46 2.10
N GLY A 51 -7.06 -6.47 1.43
CA GLY A 51 -8.52 -6.71 1.47
C GLY A 51 -9.08 -7.09 2.84
N HIS A 52 -8.22 -7.59 3.74
CA HIS A 52 -8.59 -8.01 5.10
C HIS A 52 -7.83 -7.25 6.19
N GLU A 53 -7.14 -6.16 5.84
CA GLU A 53 -6.39 -5.33 6.79
C GLU A 53 -5.43 -6.13 7.68
N ALA A 54 -4.71 -7.10 7.09
CA ALA A 54 -3.81 -8.05 7.77
C ALA A 54 -4.47 -9.13 8.67
N ASN A 55 -5.79 -9.14 8.83
CA ASN A 55 -6.47 -10.04 9.77
C ASN A 55 -6.58 -11.49 9.31
N CYS A 56 -6.34 -11.78 8.03
CA CYS A 56 -6.50 -13.12 7.45
C CYS A 56 -5.20 -13.70 6.86
N GLU A 57 -4.05 -13.13 7.22
CA GLU A 57 -2.76 -13.52 6.64
C GLU A 57 -1.97 -14.40 7.61
N LEU A 58 -1.83 -15.69 7.28
CA LEU A 58 -1.14 -16.68 8.11
C LEU A 58 0.32 -16.30 8.40
N ASN A 59 0.99 -15.62 7.45
CA ASN A 59 2.36 -15.15 7.64
C ASN A 59 2.48 -14.02 8.69
N TYR A 60 1.36 -13.48 9.16
CA TYR A 60 1.29 -12.45 10.20
C TYR A 60 0.88 -12.99 11.56
N THR A 61 0.39 -14.23 11.60
CA THR A 61 0.06 -14.95 12.82
C THR A 61 0.82 -16.28 12.87
N PRO A 62 2.16 -16.25 13.01
CA PRO A 62 2.94 -17.48 13.07
C PRO A 62 2.46 -18.34 14.25
N VAL A 63 2.35 -19.63 13.99
CA VAL A 63 1.96 -20.64 14.98
C VAL A 63 3.22 -21.17 15.64
N ASP A 64 3.30 -21.04 16.97
CA ASP A 64 4.31 -21.67 17.82
C ASP A 64 3.59 -22.67 18.73
N GLU A 65 3.58 -23.93 18.32
CA GLU A 65 2.83 -25.00 18.99
C GLU A 65 1.34 -24.64 19.24
N GLU A 66 0.95 -24.41 20.49
CA GLU A 66 -0.41 -24.04 20.90
C GLU A 66 -0.65 -22.51 20.96
N VAL A 67 0.39 -21.70 20.74
CA VAL A 67 0.33 -20.24 20.86
C VAL A 67 0.37 -19.58 19.47
N ILE A 68 -0.59 -18.70 19.22
CA ILE A 68 -0.64 -17.88 18.02
C ILE A 68 -0.26 -16.45 18.41
N SER A 69 0.86 -15.96 17.89
CA SER A 69 1.22 -14.54 18.05
C SER A 69 0.41 -13.68 17.08
N VAL A 70 -0.20 -12.58 17.58
CA VAL A 70 -1.00 -11.64 16.76
C VAL A 70 -0.34 -10.27 16.61
N GLU A 71 0.83 -10.05 17.21
CA GLU A 71 1.46 -8.73 17.28
C GLU A 71 1.75 -8.13 15.89
N LYS A 72 2.21 -8.97 14.96
CA LYS A 72 2.52 -8.54 13.59
C LYS A 72 1.25 -8.16 12.83
N ALA A 73 0.18 -8.94 12.96
CA ALA A 73 -1.12 -8.62 12.36
C ALA A 73 -1.66 -7.29 12.90
N LEU A 74 -1.66 -7.10 14.23
CA LEU A 74 -2.11 -5.85 14.87
C LEU A 74 -1.29 -4.63 14.41
N LYS A 75 0.04 -4.78 14.30
CA LYS A 75 0.91 -3.70 13.82
C LYS A 75 0.60 -3.29 12.39
N ILE A 76 0.45 -4.26 11.48
CA ILE A 76 0.14 -3.99 10.07
C ILE A 76 -1.27 -3.41 9.94
N HIS A 77 -2.24 -3.92 10.70
CA HIS A 77 -3.60 -3.41 10.75
C HIS A 77 -3.63 -1.92 11.16
N ALA A 78 -2.88 -1.55 12.20
CA ALA A 78 -2.77 -0.14 12.63
C ALA A 78 -2.15 0.74 11.52
N GLN A 79 -1.08 0.28 10.87
CA GLN A 79 -0.46 0.99 9.74
C GLN A 79 -1.42 1.16 8.56
N PHE A 80 -2.22 0.12 8.24
CA PHE A 80 -3.21 0.18 7.19
C PHE A 80 -4.29 1.24 7.48
N ASN A 81 -4.74 1.35 8.73
CA ASN A 81 -5.70 2.38 9.12
C ASN A 81 -5.13 3.80 9.01
N VAL A 82 -3.85 4.00 9.33
CA VAL A 82 -3.16 5.29 9.08
C VAL A 82 -3.13 5.60 7.58
N ALA A 83 -2.82 4.62 6.73
CA ALA A 83 -2.83 4.81 5.28
C ALA A 83 -4.25 5.17 4.77
N LYS A 84 -5.30 4.51 5.27
CA LYS A 84 -6.70 4.87 4.94
C LYS A 84 -7.04 6.31 5.30
N GLN A 85 -6.55 6.83 6.42
CA GLN A 85 -6.80 8.22 6.81
C GLN A 85 -6.21 9.20 5.80
N PHE A 86 -5.00 8.93 5.28
CA PHE A 86 -4.41 9.77 4.23
C PHE A 86 -5.27 9.75 2.95
N TRP A 87 -5.72 8.58 2.52
CA TRP A 87 -6.59 8.47 1.34
C TRP A 87 -7.97 9.10 1.57
N ALA A 88 -8.51 9.05 2.78
CA ALA A 88 -9.76 9.71 3.15
C ALA A 88 -9.64 11.24 3.18
N TYR A 89 -8.46 11.78 3.54
CA TYR A 89 -8.19 13.22 3.47
C TYR A 89 -8.22 13.77 2.03
N LEU A 90 -7.84 12.94 1.05
CA LEU A 90 -7.79 13.31 -0.37
C LEU A 90 -9.15 13.20 -1.09
N ALA A 91 -10.13 12.55 -0.47
CA ALA A 91 -11.46 12.26 -1.04
C ALA A 91 -12.47 13.37 -0.74
#